data_AF-A0A453M5A6-F1
#
_entry.id   AF-A0A453M5A6-F1
#
_cell.length_a   1.000
_cell.length_b   1.000
_cell.length_c   1.000
_cell.angle_alpha   90.00
_cell.angle_beta   90.00
_cell.angle_gamma   90.00
#
_symmetry.space_group_name_H-M   'P 1'
#
loop_
_entity.id
_entity.type
_entity.pdbx_description
1 polymer ?
#
loop_
_entity_poly.entity_id
_entity_poly.type
_entity_poly.pdbx_seq_one_letter_code
_entity_poly.pdbx_strand_id
1 'polypeptide(L)'
;MASKAQESSSMKALVVEDNTVQRMVLSAKLHNFQCEITLAVNGKEAVDLFVEGKKFDIIFCDKDMPIMTGPEVLSFPFGFSMYLQFLEMYLSEHKSLF
;
A
#
# COMPACT_ATOMS: atom_id res chain seq x y z
N MET A 1 9.87 36.18 13.69
CA MET A 1 9.38 35.57 12.44
C MET A 1 9.63 34.08 12.55
N ALA A 2 8.60 33.30 12.90
CA ALA A 2 8.73 31.85 13.09
C ALA A 2 8.63 31.14 11.74
N SER A 3 9.60 30.26 11.50
CA SER A 3 9.78 29.44 10.31
C SER A 3 8.54 28.59 10.01
N LYS A 4 8.04 28.68 8.77
CA LYS A 4 7.08 27.75 8.20
C LYS A 4 7.72 26.36 8.23
N ALA A 5 7.29 25.50 9.15
CA ALA A 5 7.61 24.08 9.07
C ALA A 5 7.05 23.58 7.74
N GLN A 6 7.92 23.00 6.91
CA GLN A 6 7.52 22.43 5.64
C GLN A 6 6.64 21.22 5.95
N GLU A 7 5.33 21.36 5.79
CA GLU A 7 4.38 20.24 5.83
C GLU A 7 4.70 19.32 4.64
N SER A 8 5.63 18.38 4.82
CA SER A 8 5.75 17.25 3.91
C SER A 8 4.54 16.37 4.15
N SER A 9 3.57 16.39 3.24
CA SER A 9 2.42 15.48 3.30
C SER A 9 2.92 14.02 3.34
N SER A 10 2.51 13.25 4.35
CA SER A 10 2.79 11.81 4.41
C SER A 10 2.19 11.11 3.20
N MET A 11 2.97 10.27 2.53
CA MET A 11 2.52 9.50 1.37
C MET A 11 1.42 8.52 1.78
N LYS A 12 0.31 8.46 1.05
CA LYS A 12 -0.82 7.57 1.33
C LYS A 12 -0.67 6.26 0.56
N ALA A 13 -0.45 5.17 1.29
CA ALA A 13 -0.27 3.85 0.73
C ALA A 13 -1.49 2.95 1.01
N LEU A 14 -1.94 2.21 0.00
CA LEU A 14 -2.89 1.12 0.16
C LEU A 14 -2.17 -0.22 0.02
N VAL A 15 -2.33 -1.11 1.00
CA VAL A 15 -1.82 -2.49 0.94
C VAL A 15 -3.00 -3.44 0.85
N VAL A 16 -3.04 -4.25 -0.22
CA VAL A 16 -4.10 -5.23 -0.48
C VAL A 16 -3.50 -6.63 -0.45
N GLU A 17 -3.86 -7.38 0.58
CA GLU A 17 -3.25 -8.68 0.91
C GLU A 17 -4.26 -9.51 1.70
N ASP A 18 -4.57 -10.73 1.28
CA ASP A 18 -5.58 -11.57 1.94
C ASP A 18 -5.01 -12.29 3.17
N ASN A 19 -3.71 -12.59 3.18
CA ASN A 19 -3.06 -13.21 4.34
C ASN A 19 -2.78 -12.18 5.45
N THR A 20 -3.43 -12.36 6.60
CA THR A 20 -3.29 -11.47 7.75
C THR A 20 -1.84 -11.33 8.25
N VAL A 21 -1.03 -12.39 8.23
CA VAL A 21 0.37 -12.32 8.68
C VAL A 21 1.21 -11.51 7.71
N GLN A 22 1.11 -11.77 6.40
CA GLN A 22 1.84 -11.02 5.38
C GLN A 22 1.47 -9.53 5.43
N ARG A 23 0.17 -9.24 5.53
CA ARG A 23 -0.35 -7.86 5.61
C ARG A 23 0.23 -7.10 6.82
N MET A 24 0.29 -7.74 7.99
CA MET A 24 0.88 -7.13 9.20
C MET A 24 2.39 -6.90 9.04
N VAL A 25 3.12 -7.87 8.50
CA VAL A 25 4.58 -7.74 8.26
C VAL A 25 4.87 -6.60 7.29
N LEU A 26 4.12 -6.50 6.19
CA LEU A 26 4.24 -5.43 5.21
C LEU A 26 3.92 -4.07 5.84
N SER A 27 2.84 -3.96 6.60
CA SER A 27 2.48 -2.74 7.31
C SER A 27 3.57 -2.29 8.27
N ALA A 28 4.17 -3.21 9.04
CA ALA A 28 5.25 -2.90 9.96
C ALA A 28 6.50 -2.40 9.24
N LYS A 29 6.86 -3.01 8.11
CA LYS A 29 7.99 -2.56 7.29
C LYS A 29 7.74 -1.19 6.65
N LEU A 30 6.51 -0.95 6.18
CA LEU A 30 6.12 0.31 5.54
C LEU A 30 6.01 1.48 6.52
N HIS A 31 5.77 1.21 7.81
CA HIS A 31 5.72 2.24 8.85
C HIS A 31 7.02 3.05 8.95
N ASN A 32 8.17 2.42 8.62
CA ASN A 32 9.47 3.09 8.62
C ASN A 32 9.63 4.15 7.52
N PHE A 33 8.74 4.17 6.52
CA PHE A 33 8.79 5.10 5.38
C PHE A 33 7.90 6.34 5.57
N GLN A 34 7.37 6.58 6.78
CA GLN A 34 6.48 7.72 7.09
C GLN A 34 5.23 7.78 6.19
N CYS A 35 4.77 6.62 5.71
CA CYS A 35 3.54 6.50 4.94
C CYS A 35 2.31 6.41 5.85
N GLU A 36 1.21 7.04 5.44
CA GLU A 36 -0.12 6.77 5.97
C GLU A 36 -0.66 5.50 5.28
N ILE A 37 -0.71 4.39 6.02
CA ILE A 37 -1.05 3.07 5.47
C ILE A 37 -2.53 2.76 5.70
N THR A 38 -3.25 2.46 4.63
CA THR A 38 -4.56 1.81 4.66
C THR A 38 -4.42 0.36 4.24
N LEU A 39 -5.14 -0.54 4.92
CA LEU A 39 -5.11 -1.98 4.66
C LEU A 39 -6.45 -2.42 4.05
N ALA A 40 -6.39 -3.35 3.10
CA ALA A 40 -7.54 -4.06 2.55
C ALA A 40 -7.24 -5.57 2.51
N VAL A 41 -8.25 -6.41 2.76
CA VAL A 41 -8.08 -7.87 2.85
C VAL A 41 -8.45 -8.61 1.58
N ASN A 42 -8.91 -7.90 0.55
CA ASN A 42 -9.20 -8.42 -0.79
C ASN A 42 -9.35 -7.25 -1.78
N GLY A 43 -9.39 -7.57 -3.08
CA GLY A 43 -9.52 -6.56 -4.13
C GLY A 43 -10.83 -5.77 -4.12
N LYS A 44 -11.95 -6.36 -3.66
CA LYS A 44 -13.23 -5.64 -3.57
C LYS A 44 -13.15 -4.51 -2.56
N GLU A 45 -12.60 -4.75 -1.37
CA GLU A 45 -12.42 -3.72 -0.36
C GLU A 45 -11.52 -2.58 -0.87
N ALA A 46 -10.46 -2.91 -1.60
CA ALA A 46 -9.60 -1.90 -2.23
C ALA A 46 -10.37 -1.00 -3.21
N VAL A 47 -11.24 -1.59 -4.03
CA VAL A 47 -12.10 -0.85 -4.97
C VAL A 47 -13.19 -0.06 -4.25
N ASP A 48 -13.82 -0.62 -3.21
CA ASP A 48 -14.84 0.07 -2.41
C ASP A 48 -14.23 1.36 -1.81
N LEU A 49 -13.04 1.27 -1.21
CA LEU A 49 -12.30 2.43 -0.67
C LEU A 49 -12.05 3.50 -1.74
N PHE A 50 -11.70 3.09 -2.96
CA PHE A 50 -11.49 4.00 -4.08
C PHE A 50 -12.81 4.68 -4.51
N VAL A 51 -13.89 3.92 -4.62
CA VAL A 51 -15.23 4.41 -4.99
C VAL A 51 -15.80 5.37 -3.94
N GLU A 52 -15.49 5.14 -2.66
CA GLU A 52 -15.80 6.05 -1.55
C GLU A 52 -15.02 7.38 -1.61
N GLY A 53 -14.09 7.51 -2.56
CA GLY A 53 -13.34 8.73 -2.82
C GLY A 53 -12.01 8.82 -2.08
N LYS A 54 -11.56 7.75 -1.39
CA LYS A 54 -10.21 7.72 -0.83
C LYS A 54 -9.17 7.80 -1.94
N LYS A 55 -8.09 8.52 -1.67
CA LYS A 55 -6.98 8.75 -2.60
C LYS A 55 -5.72 8.13 -2.03
N PHE A 56 -5.01 7.41 -2.89
CA PHE A 56 -3.76 6.75 -2.58
C PHE A 56 -2.71 7.17 -3.61
N ASP A 57 -1.53 7.53 -3.12
CA ASP A 57 -0.38 7.86 -3.95
C ASP A 57 0.25 6.59 -4.52
N ILE A 58 0.21 5.50 -3.73
CA ILE A 58 0.71 4.19 -4.09
C ILE A 58 -0.22 3.07 -3.63
N ILE A 59 -0.40 2.05 -4.46
CA ILE A 59 -1.02 0.78 -4.09
C ILE A 59 -0.02 -0.36 -4.23
N PHE A 60 0.05 -1.18 -3.19
CA PHE A 60 0.74 -2.47 -3.17
C PHE A 60 -0.30 -3.58 -3.14
N CYS A 61 -0.37 -4.38 -4.19
CA CYS A 61 -1.44 -5.37 -4.36
C CYS A 61 -0.84 -6.77 -4.52
N ASP A 62 -1.38 -7.75 -3.78
CA ASP A 62 -1.14 -9.15 -4.10
C ASP A 62 -1.76 -9.48 -5.46
N LYS A 63 -1.11 -10.36 -6.21
CA LYS A 63 -1.56 -10.78 -7.53
C LYS A 63 -2.75 -11.74 -7.41
N ASP A 64 -2.65 -12.71 -6.52
CA ASP A 64 -3.54 -13.87 -6.45
C ASP A 64 -4.39 -13.82 -5.19
N MET A 65 -5.53 -13.13 -5.24
CA MET A 65 -6.48 -13.00 -4.13
C MET A 65 -7.86 -13.58 -4.46
N PRO A 66 -8.64 -14.03 -3.46
CA PRO A 66 -10.04 -14.37 -3.64
C PRO A 66 -10.89 -13.13 -4.00
N ILE A 67 -12.07 -13.37 -4.60
CA ILE A 67 -13.07 -12.35 -4.99
C ILE A 67 -12.66 -11.49 -6.19
N MET A 68 -11.48 -10.88 -6.15
CA MET A 68 -10.96 -10.01 -7.20
C MET A 68 -9.44 -10.05 -7.22
N THR A 69 -8.87 -10.35 -8.37
CA THR A 69 -7.42 -10.51 -8.56
C THR A 69 -6.70 -9.17 -8.60
N GLY A 70 -5.39 -9.17 -8.33
CA GLY A 70 -4.55 -7.97 -8.41
C GLY A 70 -4.69 -7.22 -9.76
N PRO A 71 -4.60 -7.89 -10.93
CA PRO A 71 -4.82 -7.24 -12.22
C PRO A 71 -6.19 -6.56 -12.36
N GLU A 72 -7.25 -7.16 -11.81
CA GLU A 72 -8.58 -6.53 -11.82
C GLU A 72 -8.61 -5.27 -10.97
N VAL A 73 -8.00 -5.29 -9.77
CA VAL A 73 -7.87 -4.10 -8.90
C VAL A 73 -7.08 -3.01 -9.59
N LEU A 74 -5.93 -3.35 -10.18
CA LEU A 74 -5.03 -2.39 -10.83
C LEU A 74 -5.58 -1.83 -12.15
N SER A 75 -6.73 -2.32 -12.63
CA SER A 75 -7.45 -1.69 -13.75
C SER A 75 -8.14 -0.37 -13.37
N PHE A 76 -8.32 -0.12 -12.07
CA PHE A 76 -8.86 1.13 -11.55
C PHE A 76 -7.79 2.22 -11.54
N PRO A 77 -8.17 3.50 -11.69
CA PRO A 77 -7.21 4.61 -11.78
C PRO A 77 -6.74 5.04 -10.38
N PHE A 78 -6.12 4.09 -9.67
CA PHE A 78 -5.26 4.39 -8.53
C PHE A 78 -4.06 5.24 -8.98
N GLY A 79 -3.31 5.77 -8.02
CA GLY A 79 -2.03 6.44 -8.29
C GLY A 79 -0.97 5.46 -8.84
N PHE A 80 0.24 5.54 -8.31
CA PHE A 80 1.27 4.57 -8.67
C PHE A 80 0.86 3.15 -8.20
N SER A 81 1.06 2.15 -9.06
CA SER A 81 0.61 0.78 -8.79
C SER A 81 1.75 -0.20 -8.91
N MET A 82 1.92 -1.07 -7.91
CA MET A 82 2.96 -2.09 -7.88
C MET A 82 2.48 -3.37 -7.21
N TYR A 83 2.99 -4.52 -7.67
CA TYR A 83 2.76 -5.79 -6.99
C TYR A 83 3.56 -5.91 -5.70
N LEU A 84 2.97 -6.58 -4.70
CA LEU A 84 3.61 -6.79 -3.40
C LEU A 84 4.94 -7.52 -3.49
N GLN A 85 5.07 -8.48 -4.41
CA GLN A 85 6.31 -9.22 -4.61
C GLN A 85 7.52 -8.33 -4.92
N PHE A 86 7.33 -7.21 -5.64
CA PHE A 86 8.42 -6.27 -5.90
C PHE A 86 8.82 -5.47 -4.65
N LEU A 87 7.84 -5.09 -3.83
CA LEU A 87 8.10 -4.42 -2.56
C LEU A 87 8.82 -5.37 -1.59
N GLU A 88 8.38 -6.62 -1.49
CA GLU A 88 9.02 -7.63 -0.65
C GLU A 88 10.46 -7.89 -1.07
N MET A 89 10.71 -8.05 -2.37
CA MET A 89 12.05 -8.17 -2.94
C MET A 89 12.93 -7.00 -2.51
N TYR A 90 12.48 -5.76 -2.73
CA TYR A 90 13.19 -4.55 -2.33
C TYR A 90 13.50 -4.52 -0.82
N LEU A 91 12.50 -4.78 0.01
CA LEU A 91 12.67 -4.81 1.47
C LEU A 91 13.57 -5.96 1.94
N SER A 92 13.64 -7.06 1.19
CA SER A 92 14.51 -8.20 1.50
C SER A 92 15.98 -7.96 1.14
N GLU A 93 16.25 -7.15 0.11
CA GLU A 93 17.60 -6.80 -0.33
C GLU A 93 18.21 -5.69 0.53
N HIS A 94 17.39 -4.78 1.04
CA HIS A 94 17.81 -3.67 1.90
C HIS A 94 17.78 -4.01 3.40
N LYS A 95 18.12 -5.27 3.75
CA LYS A 95 18.16 -5.90 5.09
C LYS A 95 18.96 -5.18 6.21
N SER A 96 19.45 -3.96 6.00
CA SER A 96 20.36 -3.25 6.92
C SER A 96 19.67 -2.35 7.97
N LEU A 97 18.33 -2.31 8.06
CA LEU A 97 17.63 -1.39 8.98
C LEU A 97 16.76 -2.09 10.05
N PHE A 98 16.99 -3.38 10.30
CA PHE A 98 16.42 -4.09 11.46
C PHE A 98 17.50 -4.88 12.19
#